data_AF-A0A7X1ZNJ6-F1
#
_entry.id   AF-A0A7X1ZNJ6-F1
#
_cell.length_a   1.000
_cell.length_b   1.000
_cell.length_c   1.000
_cell.angle_alpha   90.00
_cell.angle_beta   90.00
_cell.angle_gamma   90.00
#
_symmetry.space_group_name_H-M   'P 1'
#
loop_
_entity.id
_entity.type
_entity.pdbx_description
1 polymer ?
#
loop_
_entity_poly.entity_id
_entity_poly.type
_entity_poly.pdbx_seq_one_letter_code
_entity_poly.pdbx_strand_id
1 'polypeptide(L)'
;MTFNPKCMATGIGSFPYQDASAVCELMPTPESPVFVTTNFSLPYFMVSGEIENSGISAHLVVAEAEGQSVLTSWAAGKFGGETIAKFIKDIKLEEQVKTRKIVIPGLVAQISGDLEEHLPGWEVIVGCQEASDIPSFVKSVKLT
;
A
#
# COMPACT_ATOMS: atom_id res chain seq x y z
N MET A 1 -2.24 -17.31 -15.09
CA MET A 1 -1.94 -16.35 -14.00
C MET A 1 -0.43 -16.23 -13.93
N THR A 2 0.12 -15.23 -14.60
CA THR A 2 1.57 -15.04 -14.70
C THR A 2 2.01 -14.32 -13.44
N PHE A 3 2.42 -15.09 -12.42
CA PHE A 3 2.96 -14.54 -11.18
C PHE A 3 4.24 -13.75 -11.48
N ASN A 4 4.25 -12.47 -11.13
CA ASN A 4 5.37 -11.57 -11.36
C ASN A 4 6.57 -12.00 -10.48
N PRO A 5 7.70 -12.44 -11.06
CA PRO A 5 8.83 -13.02 -10.33
C PRO A 5 9.58 -12.03 -9.43
N LYS A 6 9.26 -10.73 -9.48
CA LYS A 6 9.84 -9.73 -8.57
C LYS A 6 9.26 -9.75 -7.15
N CYS A 7 8.01 -10.20 -6.98
CA CYS A 7 7.45 -10.43 -5.65
C CYS A 7 8.12 -11.61 -4.92
N MET A 8 8.92 -12.43 -5.62
CA MET A 8 9.69 -13.55 -5.06
C MET A 8 11.08 -13.15 -4.53
N ALA A 9 11.59 -11.95 -4.84
CA ALA A 9 12.99 -11.60 -4.56
C ALA A 9 13.32 -11.46 -3.06
N THR A 10 12.32 -11.43 -2.17
CA THR A 10 12.49 -11.49 -0.70
C THR A 10 12.54 -12.91 -0.13
N GLY A 11 12.56 -13.96 -0.96
CA GLY A 11 12.79 -15.33 -0.48
C GLY A 11 11.56 -16.00 0.16
N ILE A 12 10.34 -15.59 -0.23
CA ILE A 12 9.11 -16.19 0.26
C ILE A 12 8.43 -16.96 -0.88
N GLY A 13 8.88 -18.22 -1.03
CA GLY A 13 8.27 -19.25 -1.92
C GLY A 13 6.88 -19.72 -1.49
N SER A 14 6.31 -19.05 -0.51
CA SER A 14 4.94 -19.11 -0.03
C SER A 14 4.79 -17.82 0.75
N PHE A 15 3.92 -16.89 0.35
CA PHE A 15 3.55 -15.80 1.26
C PHE A 15 3.13 -16.47 2.57
N PRO A 16 3.85 -16.27 3.70
CA PRO A 16 3.43 -16.83 4.96
C PRO A 16 2.09 -16.16 5.25
N TYR A 17 1.11 -17.02 5.49
CA TYR A 17 -0.23 -16.63 5.85
C TYR A 17 -0.08 -15.85 7.17
N GLN A 18 -0.13 -14.52 7.10
CA GLN A 18 0.24 -13.57 8.16
C GLN A 18 1.77 -13.48 8.38
N ASP A 19 2.30 -12.28 8.68
CA ASP A 19 3.67 -12.04 9.21
C ASP A 19 4.81 -11.66 8.23
N ALA A 20 4.53 -11.19 7.00
CA ALA A 20 5.57 -10.56 6.18
C ALA A 20 5.13 -9.25 5.51
N SER A 21 5.84 -8.17 5.82
CA SER A 21 5.78 -6.90 5.08
C SER A 21 6.48 -6.99 3.73
N ALA A 22 5.83 -6.53 2.66
CA ALA A 22 6.34 -6.63 1.29
C ALA A 22 5.86 -5.47 0.41
N VAL A 23 6.52 -5.25 -0.72
CA VAL A 23 6.00 -4.39 -1.81
C VAL A 23 5.56 -5.30 -2.95
N CYS A 24 4.30 -5.19 -3.33
CA CYS A 24 3.76 -5.85 -4.51
C CYS A 24 3.73 -4.86 -5.68
N GLU A 25 4.45 -5.22 -6.73
CA GLU A 25 4.60 -4.40 -7.94
C GLU A 25 3.54 -4.80 -8.99
N LEU A 26 2.51 -3.97 -9.14
CA LEU A 26 1.44 -4.16 -10.13
C LEU A 26 1.73 -3.28 -11.36
N MET A 27 2.54 -3.81 -12.27
CA MET A 27 3.02 -3.13 -13.50
C MET A 27 3.64 -1.75 -13.21
N PRO A 28 4.65 -1.65 -12.32
CA PRO A 28 5.10 -0.38 -11.79
C PRO A 28 5.74 0.50 -12.87
N THR A 29 5.32 1.75 -12.90
CA THR A 29 6.02 2.82 -13.61
C THR A 29 6.55 3.81 -12.58
N PRO A 30 7.61 4.57 -12.87
CA PRO A 30 8.09 5.62 -11.95
C PRO A 30 7.02 6.66 -11.61
N GLU A 31 5.96 6.76 -12.42
CA GLU A 31 4.84 7.68 -12.24
C GLU A 31 3.64 7.04 -11.50
N SER A 32 3.74 5.76 -11.15
CA SER A 32 2.66 5.02 -10.49
C SER A 32 2.44 5.50 -9.06
N PRO A 33 1.18 5.64 -8.61
CA PRO A 33 0.86 5.89 -7.22
C PRO A 33 1.26 4.72 -6.32
N VAL A 34 1.49 5.04 -5.04
CA VAL A 34 1.72 4.07 -3.98
C VAL A 34 0.43 3.87 -3.20
N PHE A 35 -0.03 2.64 -3.02
CA PHE A 35 -1.14 2.26 -2.14
C PHE A 35 -0.61 1.57 -0.90
N VAL A 36 -1.24 1.78 0.24
CA VAL A 36 -0.86 1.14 1.50
C VAL A 36 -1.96 0.20 1.98
N THR A 37 -1.56 -0.99 2.41
CA THR A 37 -2.41 -1.97 3.08
C THR A 37 -1.63 -2.69 4.19
N THR A 38 -2.31 -3.53 4.96
CA THR A 38 -1.72 -4.36 6.03
C THR A 38 -1.32 -5.75 5.53
N ASN A 39 -0.42 -6.43 6.22
CA ASN A 39 -0.03 -7.83 5.97
C ASN A 39 -1.11 -8.90 6.29
N PHE A 40 -2.36 -8.49 6.50
CA PHE A 40 -3.49 -9.43 6.57
C PHE A 40 -3.89 -9.90 5.16
N SER A 41 -3.88 -11.22 4.95
CA SER A 41 -4.00 -11.82 3.62
C SER A 41 -5.28 -11.42 2.87
N LEU A 42 -6.41 -11.31 3.55
CA LEU A 42 -7.69 -10.98 2.92
C LEU A 42 -7.70 -9.55 2.31
N PRO A 43 -7.44 -8.47 3.09
CA PRO A 43 -7.29 -7.12 2.54
C PRO A 43 -6.25 -7.03 1.43
N TYR A 44 -5.12 -7.73 1.55
CA TYR A 44 -4.10 -7.74 0.51
C TYR A 44 -4.65 -8.22 -0.83
N PHE A 45 -5.27 -9.42 -0.86
CA PHE A 45 -5.81 -9.98 -2.10
C PHE A 45 -6.97 -9.17 -2.68
N MET A 46 -7.82 -8.60 -1.83
CA MET A 46 -8.91 -7.73 -2.27
C MET A 46 -8.36 -6.45 -2.92
N VAL A 47 -7.41 -5.77 -2.27
CA VAL A 47 -6.83 -4.53 -2.79
C VAL A 47 -6.01 -4.79 -4.06
N SER A 48 -5.14 -5.80 -4.06
CA SER A 48 -4.33 -6.12 -5.25
C SER A 48 -5.22 -6.49 -6.44
N GLY A 49 -6.23 -7.34 -6.20
CA GLY A 49 -7.16 -7.78 -7.24
C GLY A 49 -7.96 -6.63 -7.85
N GLU A 50 -8.43 -5.70 -7.02
CA GLU A 50 -9.19 -4.54 -7.51
C GLU A 50 -8.30 -3.49 -8.21
N ILE A 51 -7.05 -3.31 -7.78
CA ILE A 51 -6.08 -2.49 -8.50
C ILE A 51 -5.81 -3.10 -9.88
N GLU A 52 -5.55 -4.40 -9.97
CA GLU A 52 -5.37 -5.10 -11.24
C GLU A 52 -6.61 -5.00 -12.13
N ASN A 53 -7.80 -5.19 -11.56
CA ASN A 53 -9.09 -5.06 -12.25
C ASN A 53 -9.35 -3.65 -12.77
N SER A 54 -8.84 -2.63 -12.07
CA SER A 54 -8.94 -1.23 -12.50
C SER A 54 -8.02 -0.88 -13.68
N GLY A 55 -7.04 -1.74 -13.99
CA GLY A 55 -6.13 -1.58 -15.13
C GLY A 55 -5.08 -0.48 -14.96
N ILE A 56 -4.80 -0.03 -13.73
CA ILE A 56 -3.79 0.98 -13.44
C ILE A 56 -2.46 0.35 -13.01
N SER A 57 -1.36 1.08 -13.21
CA SER A 57 -0.07 0.74 -12.64
C SER A 57 0.04 1.29 -11.21
N ALA A 58 0.47 0.48 -10.26
CA ALA A 58 0.55 0.87 -8.86
C ALA A 58 1.63 0.12 -8.08
N HIS A 59 2.16 0.76 -7.05
CA HIS A 59 2.97 0.12 -6.02
C HIS A 59 2.08 -0.19 -4.82
N LEU A 60 1.94 -1.45 -4.43
CA LEU A 60 1.19 -1.83 -3.23
C LEU A 60 2.15 -2.12 -2.08
N VAL A 61 2.20 -1.22 -1.11
CA VAL A 61 2.98 -1.33 0.12
C VAL A 61 2.16 -2.09 1.16
N VAL A 62 2.70 -3.23 1.60
CA VAL A 62 2.11 -4.07 2.64
C VAL A 62 2.88 -3.83 3.93
N ALA A 63 2.32 -3.01 4.81
CA ALA A 63 2.91 -2.70 6.10
C ALA A 63 2.74 -3.87 7.09
N GLU A 64 3.75 -4.08 7.92
CA GLU A 64 3.70 -5.07 8.99
C GLU A 64 2.66 -4.66 10.04
N ALA A 65 1.71 -5.55 10.31
CA ALA A 65 0.59 -5.33 11.23
C ALA A 65 0.24 -6.59 12.04
N GLU A 66 1.16 -7.54 12.17
CA GLU A 66 0.98 -8.84 12.86
C GLU A 66 -0.26 -9.62 12.38
N GLY A 67 -0.55 -9.55 11.07
CA GLY A 67 -1.70 -10.21 10.49
C GLY A 67 -3.05 -9.65 10.93
N GLN A 68 -3.08 -8.43 11.50
CA GLN A 68 -4.31 -7.73 11.87
C GLN A 68 -4.86 -6.91 10.70
N SER A 69 -6.18 -6.69 10.70
CA SER A 69 -6.82 -5.80 9.72
C SER A 69 -6.41 -4.34 9.94
N VAL A 70 -6.65 -3.50 8.92
CA VAL A 70 -6.33 -2.06 8.94
C VAL A 70 -6.86 -1.34 10.19
N LEU A 71 -8.13 -1.52 10.52
CA LEU A 71 -8.74 -0.85 11.68
C LEU A 71 -8.21 -1.37 13.01
N THR A 72 -8.02 -2.69 13.13
CA THR A 72 -7.53 -3.31 14.37
C THR A 72 -6.09 -2.91 14.64
N SER A 73 -5.24 -2.92 13.62
CA SER A 73 -3.84 -2.53 13.73
C SER A 73 -3.67 -1.04 14.00
N TRP A 74 -4.52 -0.19 13.42
CA TRP A 74 -4.56 1.23 13.76
C TRP A 74 -4.96 1.46 15.22
N ALA A 75 -6.03 0.81 15.69
CA ALA A 75 -6.47 0.91 17.08
C ALA A 75 -5.43 0.36 18.08
N ALA A 76 -4.64 -0.63 17.67
CA ALA A 76 -3.54 -1.18 18.45
C ALA A 76 -2.25 -0.32 18.40
N GLY A 77 -2.22 0.75 17.61
CA GLY A 77 -1.04 1.60 17.42
C GLY A 77 0.08 0.96 16.60
N LYS A 78 -0.22 -0.12 15.86
CA LYS A 78 0.74 -0.84 15.00
C LYS A 78 0.70 -0.36 13.55
N PHE A 79 -0.37 0.34 13.16
CA PHE A 79 -0.54 0.89 11.83
C PHE A 79 -0.76 2.41 11.93
N GLY A 80 0.28 3.17 11.63
CA GLY A 80 0.31 4.64 11.72
C GLY A 80 1.27 5.26 10.73
N GLY A 81 1.33 6.60 10.71
CA GLY A 81 2.18 7.35 9.78
C GLY A 81 3.66 7.02 9.97
N GLU A 82 4.14 7.02 11.22
CA GLU A 82 5.52 6.63 11.57
C GLU A 82 5.90 5.24 11.03
N THR A 83 5.07 4.21 11.28
CA THR A 83 5.36 2.82 10.88
C THR A 83 5.42 2.66 9.37
N ILE A 84 4.47 3.28 8.65
CA ILE A 84 4.41 3.25 7.19
C ILE A 84 5.60 4.00 6.60
N ALA A 85 5.91 5.20 7.12
CA ALA A 85 7.03 6.01 6.68
C ALA A 85 8.37 5.30 6.88
N LYS A 86 8.56 4.66 8.03
CA LYS A 86 9.74 3.86 8.31
C LYS A 86 9.89 2.72 7.30
N PHE A 87 8.81 1.99 7.02
CA PHE A 87 8.84 0.92 6.03
C PHE A 87 9.20 1.41 4.63
N ILE A 88 8.63 2.53 4.19
CA ILE A 88 8.92 3.16 2.88
C ILE A 88 10.39 3.56 2.75
N LYS A 89 11.00 4.06 3.83
CA LYS A 89 12.42 4.38 3.89
C LYS A 89 13.30 3.13 3.89
N ASP A 90 12.91 2.11 4.65
CA ASP A 90 13.65 0.84 4.77
C ASP A 90 13.75 0.11 3.42
N ILE A 91 12.66 0.10 2.65
CA ILE A 91 12.62 -0.52 1.30
C ILE A 91 13.11 0.42 0.19
N LYS A 92 13.50 1.66 0.53
CA LYS A 92 13.96 2.71 -0.39
C LYS A 92 12.99 2.97 -1.56
N LEU A 93 11.68 2.93 -1.29
CA LEU A 93 10.65 3.15 -2.32
C LEU A 93 10.74 4.56 -2.92
N GLU A 94 11.26 5.52 -2.16
CA GLU A 94 11.50 6.89 -2.61
C GLU A 94 12.46 6.97 -3.80
N GLU A 95 13.36 6.00 -3.97
CA GLU A 95 14.27 5.94 -5.11
C GLU A 95 13.58 5.38 -6.38
N GLN A 96 12.48 4.65 -6.21
CA GLN A 96 11.78 3.96 -7.29
C GLN A 96 10.59 4.77 -7.84
N VAL A 97 9.87 5.48 -6.98
CA VAL A 97 8.69 6.28 -7.34
C VAL A 97 9.11 7.74 -7.51
N LYS A 98 8.57 8.45 -8.50
CA LYS A 98 8.80 9.89 -8.73
C LYS A 98 7.60 10.76 -8.34
N THR A 99 6.39 10.21 -8.40
CA THR A 99 5.15 10.95 -8.14
C THR A 99 5.02 11.41 -6.70
N ARG A 100 5.64 10.69 -5.75
CA ARG A 100 5.56 10.95 -4.30
C ARG A 100 4.11 11.00 -3.79
N LYS A 101 3.19 10.29 -4.43
CA LYS A 101 1.79 10.17 -4.02
C LYS A 101 1.56 8.86 -3.31
N ILE A 102 0.98 8.92 -2.12
CA ILE A 102 0.64 7.75 -1.32
C ILE A 102 -0.84 7.74 -0.97
N VAL A 103 -1.51 6.64 -1.28
CA VAL A 103 -2.92 6.41 -1.03
C VAL A 103 -3.05 5.57 0.23
N ILE A 104 -3.65 6.15 1.26
CA ILE A 104 -3.96 5.46 2.51
C ILE A 104 -5.41 4.96 2.51
N PRO A 105 -5.74 3.87 3.22
CA PRO A 105 -7.13 3.43 3.35
C PRO A 105 -8.01 4.51 3.98
N GLY A 106 -9.23 4.70 3.46
CA GLY A 106 -10.14 5.75 3.94
C GLY A 106 -10.54 5.59 5.41
N LEU A 107 -10.49 4.36 5.93
CA LEU A 107 -10.76 4.01 7.32
C LEU A 107 -9.74 4.60 8.32
N VAL A 108 -8.54 4.94 7.85
CA VAL A 108 -7.46 5.49 8.67
C VAL A 108 -7.07 6.90 8.26
N ALA A 109 -7.98 7.67 7.67
CA ALA A 109 -7.71 9.03 7.17
C ALA A 109 -7.01 9.93 8.21
N GLN A 110 -7.21 9.71 9.51
CA GLN A 110 -6.52 10.44 10.58
C GLN A 110 -4.99 10.33 10.57
N ILE A 111 -4.41 9.28 9.97
CA ILE A 111 -2.95 9.12 9.94
C ILE A 111 -2.28 10.00 8.88
N SER A 112 -3.05 10.68 8.02
CA SER A 112 -2.48 11.42 6.89
C SER A 112 -1.51 12.51 7.33
N GLY A 113 -1.85 13.28 8.38
CA GLY A 113 -0.99 14.35 8.87
C GLY A 113 0.33 13.84 9.44
N ASP A 114 0.28 12.76 10.22
CA ASP A 114 1.46 12.11 10.79
C ASP A 114 2.36 11.53 9.69
N LEU A 115 1.74 10.93 8.65
CA LEU A 115 2.46 10.37 7.52
C LEU A 115 3.16 11.45 6.67
N GLU A 116 2.51 12.59 6.42
CA GLU A 116 3.11 13.74 5.73
C GLU A 116 4.28 14.35 6.50
N GLU A 117 4.20 14.39 7.83
CA GLU A 117 5.29 14.87 8.70
C GLU A 117 6.53 13.95 8.59
N HIS A 118 6.31 12.63 8.57
CA HIS A 118 7.39 11.65 8.48
C HIS A 118 7.93 11.44 7.05
N LEU A 119 7.14 11.74 6.02
CA LEU A 119 7.49 11.67 4.61
C LEU A 119 7.37 13.06 3.95
N PRO A 120 8.28 14.00 4.28
CA PRO A 120 8.21 15.35 3.73
C PRO A 120 8.34 15.32 2.20
N GLY A 121 7.40 15.98 1.53
CA GLY A 121 7.33 16.02 0.07
C GLY A 121 6.51 14.89 -0.56
N TRP A 122 5.92 14.00 0.24
CA TRP A 122 4.88 13.10 -0.19
C TRP A 122 3.50 13.73 -0.04
N GLU A 123 2.64 13.52 -1.03
CA GLU A 123 1.22 13.88 -1.00
C GLU A 123 0.43 12.68 -0.50
N VAL A 124 -0.25 12.81 0.65
CA VAL A 124 -1.10 11.74 1.18
C VAL A 124 -2.53 11.92 0.69
N ILE A 125 -3.00 10.92 -0.05
CA ILE A 125 -4.35 10.87 -0.61
C ILE A 125 -5.17 9.87 0.21
N VAL A 126 -6.32 10.32 0.70
CA VAL A 126 -7.27 9.43 1.39
C VAL A 126 -8.04 8.63 0.35
N GLY A 127 -7.86 7.31 0.37
CA GLY A 127 -8.51 6.35 -0.51
C GLY A 127 -9.95 6.01 -0.10
N CYS A 128 -10.51 5.00 -0.76
CA CYS A 128 -11.81 4.44 -0.42
C CYS A 128 -11.78 3.69 0.92
N GLN A 129 -12.96 3.52 1.53
CA GLN A 129 -13.12 2.72 2.75
C GLN A 129 -13.14 1.22 2.45
N GLU A 130 -13.71 0.85 1.31
CA GLU A 130 -13.83 -0.54 0.84
C GLU A 130 -12.97 -0.77 -0.41
N ALA A 131 -12.34 -1.95 -0.50
CA ALA A 131 -11.47 -2.28 -1.63
C ALA A 131 -12.22 -2.32 -2.97
N SER A 132 -13.50 -2.74 -2.96
CA SER A 132 -14.34 -2.82 -4.17
C SER A 132 -14.57 -1.46 -4.85
N ASP A 133 -14.35 -0.35 -4.15
CA ASP A 133 -14.49 0.99 -4.70
C ASP A 133 -13.20 1.53 -5.34
N ILE A 134 -12.08 0.79 -5.25
CA ILE A 134 -10.81 1.18 -5.87
C ILE A 134 -10.96 1.50 -7.36
N PRO A 135 -11.63 0.69 -8.20
CA PRO A 135 -11.75 0.98 -9.63
C PRO A 135 -12.49 2.29 -9.93
N SER A 136 -13.41 2.71 -9.05
CA SER A 136 -14.12 3.98 -9.17
C SER A 136 -13.26 5.15 -8.65
N PHE A 137 -12.57 4.93 -7.52
CA PHE A 137 -11.67 5.91 -6.90
C PHE A 137 -10.55 6.32 -7.86
N VAL A 138 -9.87 5.36 -8.48
CA VAL A 138 -8.73 5.63 -9.38
C VAL A 138 -9.15 6.35 -10.67
N LYS A 139 -10.42 6.21 -11.08
CA LYS A 139 -10.99 6.98 -12.20
C LYS A 139 -11.38 8.39 -11.80
N SER A 140 -11.81 8.57 -10.56
CA SER A 140 -12.23 9.87 -10.02
C SER A 140 -11.05 10.75 -9.62
N VAL A 141 -9.94 10.15 -9.19
CA VAL A 141 -8.75 10.85 -8.70
C VAL A 141 -7.63 10.73 -9.72
N LYS A 142 -7.05 11.87 -10.14
CA LYS A 142 -5.83 11.87 -10.97
C LYS A 142 -4.62 11.48 -10.13
N LEU A 143 -4.38 10.17 -10.07
CA LEU A 143 -3.23 9.58 -9.39
C LEU A 143 -1.93 9.69 -10.20
N THR A 144 -2.03 10.08 -11.47
CA THR A 144 -0.92 10.32 -12.41
C THR A 144 -1.12 11.67 -13.10
#